data_AF-X1QKI6-F1
#
_entry.id   AF-X1QKI6-F1
#
_cell.length_a   1.000
_cell.length_b   1.000
_cell.length_c   1.000
_cell.angle_alpha   90.00
_cell.angle_beta   90.00
_cell.angle_gamma   90.00
#
_symmetry.space_group_name_H-M   'P 1'
#
loop_
_entity.id
_entity.type
_entity.pdbx_description
1 polymer ?
#
loop_
_entity_poly.entity_id
_entity_poly.type
_entity_poly.pdbx_seq_one_letter_code
_entity_poly.pdbx_strand_id
1 'polypeptide(L)' 'QLIVFQDVISSEPATMSSLMKMFTPADLVSPDAWNSKPDVLMLAEEAGYKTFWISNQVPNDG' A
#
# COMPACT_ATOMS: atom_id res chain seq x y z
N GLN A 1 -14.16 -10.08 -18.34
CA GLN A 1 -15.07 -10.31 -17.20
C GLN A 1 -14.68 -9.35 -16.10
N LEU A 2 -15.64 -8.70 -15.44
CA LEU A 2 -15.40 -7.83 -14.28
C LEU A 2 -15.63 -8.64 -13.00
N ILE A 3 -14.69 -8.59 -12.06
CA ILE A 3 -14.82 -9.19 -10.74
C ILE A 3 -15.02 -8.05 -9.72
N VAL A 4 -16.05 -8.15 -8.89
CA VAL A 4 -16.39 -7.15 -7.87
C VAL A 4 -16.33 -7.80 -6.50
N PHE A 5 -15.55 -7.20 -5.59
CA PHE A 5 -15.50 -7.59 -4.18
C PHE A 5 -16.39 -6.62 -3.39
N GLN A 6 -17.46 -7.12 -2.78
CA GLN A 6 -18.44 -6.27 -2.08
C GLN A 6 -18.10 -6.02 -0.60
N ASP A 7 -17.29 -6.89 0.00
CA ASP A 7 -17.03 -6.90 1.45
C ASP A 7 -15.54 -6.62 1.75
N VAL A 8 -15.01 -5.52 1.19
CA VAL A 8 -13.63 -5.06 1.43
C VAL A 8 -13.65 -3.81 2.29
N ILE A 9 -12.89 -3.82 3.39
CA ILE A 9 -12.77 -2.70 4.34
C ILE A 9 -11.34 -2.15 4.27
N SER A 10 -11.20 -0.82 4.32
CA SER A 10 -9.89 -0.16 4.36
C SER A 10 -9.12 -0.52 5.63
N SER A 11 -7.79 -0.53 5.55
CA SER A 11 -6.91 -0.71 6.71
C SER A 11 -7.01 0.45 7.70
N GLU A 12 -7.21 1.68 7.19
CA GLU A 12 -7.28 2.92 7.95
C GLU A 12 -8.24 3.93 7.31
N PRO A 13 -8.80 4.89 8.07
CA PRO A 13 -9.75 5.88 7.56
C PRO A 13 -9.10 7.05 6.80
N ALA A 14 -7.77 7.26 6.95
CA ALA A 14 -7.06 8.35 6.30
C ALA A 14 -6.14 7.84 5.18
N THR A 15 -6.01 8.64 4.10
CA THR A 15 -5.28 8.24 2.89
C THR A 15 -3.84 7.80 3.18
N MET A 16 -3.08 8.61 3.91
CA MET A 16 -1.66 8.32 4.17
C MET A 16 -1.48 7.07 5.03
N SER A 17 -2.25 6.93 6.12
CA SER A 17 -2.16 5.76 7.00
C SER A 17 -2.64 4.49 6.32
N SER A 18 -3.64 4.58 5.42
CA SER A 18 -4.11 3.45 4.63
C SER A 18 -3.04 2.99 3.64
N LEU A 19 -2.45 3.92 2.86
CA LEU A 19 -1.41 3.60 1.87
C LEU A 19 -0.18 2.93 2.50
N MET A 20 0.29 3.41 3.66
CA MET A 20 1.43 2.80 4.37
C MET A 20 1.17 1.33 4.70
N LYS A 21 -0.04 0.98 5.16
CA LYS A 21 -0.40 -0.40 5.48
C LYS A 21 -0.73 -1.24 4.24
N MET A 22 -1.37 -0.65 3.22
CA MET A 22 -1.78 -1.37 2.01
C MET A 22 -0.60 -1.92 1.20
N PHE A 23 0.53 -1.22 1.17
CA PHE A 23 1.70 -1.68 0.41
C PHE A 23 2.66 -2.55 1.21
N THR A 24 2.49 -2.66 2.53
CA THR A 24 3.41 -3.39 3.39
C THR A 24 2.76 -4.64 3.97
N PRO A 25 3.54 -5.56 4.57
CA PRO A 25 3.00 -6.71 5.29
C PRO A 25 2.33 -6.37 6.64
N ALA A 26 2.04 -5.09 6.92
CA ALA A 26 1.41 -4.69 8.18
C ALA A 26 -0.03 -5.21 8.25
N ASP A 27 -0.40 -5.75 9.40
CA ASP A 27 -1.74 -6.27 9.67
C ASP A 27 -2.21 -5.93 11.09
N LEU A 28 -3.33 -6.50 11.52
CA LEU A 28 -3.89 -6.25 12.85
C LEU A 28 -3.02 -6.84 13.99
N VAL A 29 -2.19 -7.85 13.71
CA VAL A 29 -1.31 -8.50 14.68
C VAL A 29 0.02 -7.76 14.79
N SER A 30 0.55 -7.28 13.66
CA SER A 30 1.82 -6.55 13.53
C SER A 30 1.60 -5.20 12.85
N PRO A 31 0.91 -4.25 13.49
CA PRO A 31 0.49 -2.99 12.87
C PRO A 31 1.67 -2.10 12.51
N ASP A 32 2.82 -2.27 13.14
CA ASP A 32 4.03 -1.49 12.92
C ASP A 32 4.94 -2.06 11.84
N ALA A 33 4.63 -3.21 11.24
CA ALA A 33 5.51 -3.82 10.23
C ALA A 33 5.74 -2.92 9.00
N TRP A 34 4.89 -1.92 8.78
CA TRP A 34 5.05 -0.94 7.71
C TRP A 34 6.36 -0.14 7.79
N ASN A 35 6.95 -0.01 8.98
CA ASN A 35 8.18 0.77 9.20
C ASN A 35 9.47 -0.08 9.18
N SER A 36 9.35 -1.41 9.05
CA SER A 36 10.47 -2.34 9.25
C SER A 36 10.53 -3.49 8.23
N LYS A 37 9.56 -3.55 7.31
CA LYS A 37 9.48 -4.57 6.25
C LYS A 37 9.40 -3.90 4.88
N PRO A 38 9.93 -4.55 3.81
CA PRO A 38 9.82 -4.01 2.46
C PRO A 38 8.37 -3.96 2.02
N ASP A 39 8.02 -2.90 1.27
CA ASP A 39 6.73 -2.81 0.61
C ASP A 39 6.72 -3.60 -0.72
N VAL A 40 5.54 -3.73 -1.32
CA VAL A 40 5.35 -4.50 -2.56
C VAL A 40 6.12 -3.92 -3.76
N LEU A 41 6.40 -2.61 -3.78
CA LEU A 41 7.17 -1.99 -4.85
C LEU A 41 8.65 -2.37 -4.72
N MET A 42 9.20 -2.34 -3.50
CA MET A 42 10.56 -2.82 -3.21
C MET A 42 10.71 -4.30 -3.60
N LEU A 43 9.71 -5.14 -3.27
CA LEU A 43 9.72 -6.55 -3.65
C LEU A 43 9.66 -6.75 -5.17
N ALA A 44 8.87 -5.92 -5.88
CA ALA A 44 8.80 -5.95 -7.34
C ALA A 44 10.14 -5.54 -7.97
N GLU A 45 10.79 -4.51 -7.45
CA GLU A 45 12.11 -4.06 -7.91
C GLU A 45 13.18 -5.15 -7.73
N GLU A 46 13.22 -5.78 -6.55
CA GLU A 46 14.14 -6.90 -6.30
C GLU A 46 13.85 -8.12 -7.18
N ALA A 47 12.58 -8.33 -7.57
CA ALA A 47 12.19 -9.35 -8.53
C ALA A 47 12.48 -8.96 -10.00
N GLY A 48 13.06 -7.79 -10.26
CA GLY A 48 13.46 -7.32 -11.59
C GLY A 48 12.34 -6.63 -12.37
N TYR A 49 11.24 -6.24 -11.73
CA TYR A 49 10.17 -5.48 -12.37
C TYR A 49 10.55 -4.00 -12.47
N LYS A 50 10.18 -3.38 -13.59
CA LYS A 50 10.22 -1.92 -13.73
C LYS A 50 8.97 -1.31 -13.12
N THR A 51 9.13 -0.49 -12.09
CA THR A 51 8.04 0.17 -11.36
C THR A 51 7.79 1.58 -11.89
N PHE A 52 6.53 2.02 -11.84
CA PHE A 52 6.12 3.39 -12.17
C PHE A 52 5.00 3.81 -11.23
N TRP A 53 5.05 5.04 -10.74
CA TRP A 53 3.98 5.65 -9.93
C TRP A 53 3.33 6.80 -10.70
N ILE A 54 2.10 6.59 -11.16
CA ILE A 54 1.32 7.61 -11.88
C ILE A 54 0.22 8.10 -10.93
N SER A 55 0.30 9.36 -10.51
CA SER A 55 -0.64 9.95 -9.55
C SER A 55 -1.32 11.18 -10.12
N ASN A 56 -2.61 11.33 -9.79
CA ASN A 56 -3.37 12.57 -9.92
C ASN A 56 -3.91 13.04 -8.56
N GLN A 57 -3.41 12.47 -7.46
CA GLN A 57 -3.70 13.00 -6.13
C GLN A 57 -2.81 14.22 -5.89
N VAL A 58 -3.40 15.27 -5.30
CA VAL A 58 -2.64 16.45 -4.88
C VAL A 58 -1.58 15.99 -3.89
N PRO A 59 -0.29 16.27 -4.14
CA PRO A 59 0.77 15.93 -3.20
C PRO A 59 0.46 16.53 -1.83
N ASN A 60 0.63 15.72 -0.78
CA ASN A 60 0.54 16.21 0.60
C ASN A 60 1.92 16.77 0.97
N ASP A 61 2.30 17.84 0.27
CA ASP A 61 3.48 18.64 0.58
C ASP A 61 3.08 19.46 1.80
N GLY A 62 3.62 19.13 2.97
CA GLY A 62 3.32 19.85 4.21
C GLY A 62 3.48 21.37 4.08
#